data_AF-A0A1M4SAV2-F1
#
_entry.id   AF-A0A1M4SAV2-F1
#
_cell.length_a   1.000
_cell.length_b   1.000
_cell.length_c   1.000
_cell.angle_alpha   90.00
_cell.angle_beta   90.00
_cell.angle_gamma   90.00
#
_symmetry.space_group_name_H-M   'P 1'
#
loop_
_entity.id
_entity.type
_entity.pdbx_description
1 polymer ?
#
loop_
_entity_poly.entity_id
_entity_poly.type
_entity_poly.pdbx_seq_one_letter_code
_entity_poly.pdbx_strand_id
1 'polypeptide(L)'
;MSRLLAFWQLILKGLLRWPGSFYKRRTPTLVDIIDQARREWQEALKEFHLVDNEMVDYAIFKINTAERRFMALLNQARRSGVTAWPPDLPGPVRSTG
;
A
#
# COMPACT_ATOMS: atom_id res chain seq x y z
N MET A 1 -31.35 -49.77 -0.34
CA MET A 1 -30.13 -49.31 0.35
C MET A 1 -29.55 -48.05 -0.31
N SER A 2 -30.35 -46.98 -0.52
CA SER A 2 -29.93 -45.84 -1.38
C SER A 2 -30.21 -44.45 -0.82
N ARG A 3 -30.69 -44.34 0.44
CA ARG A 3 -31.02 -43.02 1.05
C ARG A 3 -29.87 -42.42 1.86
N LEU A 4 -28.98 -43.26 2.38
CA LEU A 4 -27.77 -42.83 3.11
C LEU A 4 -26.70 -42.25 2.16
N LEU A 5 -26.49 -42.86 0.99
CA LEU A 5 -25.55 -42.36 -0.03
C LEU A 5 -25.96 -41.00 -0.60
N ALA A 6 -27.27 -40.78 -0.80
CA ALA A 6 -27.79 -39.50 -1.27
C ALA A 6 -27.57 -38.37 -0.25
N PHE A 7 -27.63 -38.70 1.03
CA PHE A 7 -27.38 -37.74 2.12
C PHE A 7 -25.90 -37.32 2.17
N TRP A 8 -24.99 -38.28 1.98
CA TRP A 8 -23.55 -38.01 1.85
C TRP A 8 -23.19 -37.24 0.57
N GLN A 9 -23.93 -37.43 -0.54
CA GLN A 9 -23.76 -36.62 -1.77
C GLN A 9 -24.11 -35.13 -1.58
N LEU A 10 -25.12 -34.82 -0.77
CA LEU A 10 -25.54 -33.44 -0.53
C LEU A 10 -24.55 -32.71 0.39
N ILE A 11 -24.00 -33.42 1.39
CA ILE A 11 -22.99 -32.88 2.29
C ILE A 11 -21.67 -32.59 1.54
N LEU A 12 -21.24 -33.47 0.62
CA LEU A 12 -20.04 -33.21 -0.19
C LEU A 12 -20.19 -32.01 -1.15
N LYS A 13 -21.38 -31.80 -1.73
CA LYS A 13 -21.62 -30.67 -2.64
C LYS A 13 -21.76 -29.32 -1.92
N GLY A 14 -22.20 -29.32 -0.66
CA GLY A 14 -22.23 -28.12 0.18
C GLY A 14 -20.83 -27.68 0.62
N LEU A 15 -19.93 -28.63 0.88
CA LEU A 15 -18.56 -28.35 1.34
C LEU A 15 -17.63 -27.89 0.19
N LEU A 16 -17.96 -28.21 -1.07
CA LEU A 16 -17.17 -27.83 -2.25
C LEU A 16 -17.60 -26.49 -2.90
N ARG A 17 -18.50 -25.73 -2.28
CA ARG A 17 -18.88 -24.39 -2.74
C ARG A 17 -18.30 -23.35 -1.78
N TRP A 18 -16.98 -23.34 -1.66
CA TRP A 18 -16.29 -22.09 -1.33
C TRP A 18 -16.26 -21.29 -2.63
N PRO A 19 -17.03 -20.20 -2.82
CA PRO A 19 -16.57 -19.18 -3.74
C PRO A 19 -15.29 -18.68 -3.09
N GLY A 20 -14.15 -19.28 -3.46
CA GLY A 20 -12.85 -18.77 -3.09
C GLY A 20 -12.94 -17.28 -3.36
N SER A 21 -12.81 -16.48 -2.30
CA SER A 21 -13.02 -15.05 -2.45
C SER A 21 -11.89 -14.53 -3.31
N PHE A 22 -12.16 -14.48 -4.61
CA PHE A 22 -11.32 -13.87 -5.61
C PHE A 22 -11.46 -12.36 -5.45
N TYR A 23 -11.10 -11.84 -4.26
CA TYR A 23 -10.74 -10.45 -4.14
C TYR A 23 -9.54 -10.27 -5.06
N LYS A 24 -9.82 -9.75 -6.27
CA LYS A 24 -8.83 -9.42 -7.28
C LYS A 24 -7.89 -8.42 -6.62
N ARG A 25 -6.74 -8.88 -6.11
CA ARG A 25 -5.74 -8.00 -5.51
C ARG A 25 -5.31 -7.05 -6.61
N ARG A 26 -5.77 -5.80 -6.53
CA ARG A 26 -5.31 -4.77 -7.44
C ARG A 26 -3.82 -4.58 -7.20
N THR A 27 -3.03 -4.65 -8.25
CA THR A 27 -1.63 -4.27 -8.18
C THR A 27 -1.56 -2.78 -7.82
N PRO A 28 -0.81 -2.38 -6.79
CA PRO A 28 -0.72 -0.98 -6.40
C PRO A 28 -0.11 -0.17 -7.53
N THR A 29 -0.70 0.99 -7.80
CA THR A 29 -0.17 1.95 -8.77
C THR A 29 1.05 2.67 -8.19
N LEU A 30 1.82 3.37 -9.04
CA LEU A 30 2.94 4.19 -8.56
C LEU A 30 2.47 5.25 -7.54
N VAL A 31 1.27 5.82 -7.74
CA VAL A 31 0.67 6.79 -6.82
C VAL A 31 0.38 6.14 -5.46
N ASP A 32 -0.17 4.92 -5.45
CA ASP A 32 -0.43 4.18 -4.21
C ASP A 32 0.87 3.88 -3.45
N ILE A 33 1.94 3.54 -4.17
CA ILE A 33 3.26 3.26 -3.60
C ILE A 33 3.90 4.53 -3.02
N ILE A 34 3.77 5.67 -3.71
CA ILE A 34 4.25 6.97 -3.22
C ILE A 34 3.52 7.37 -1.95
N ASP A 35 2.19 7.21 -1.93
CA ASP A 35 1.38 7.57 -0.77
C ASP A 35 1.67 6.65 0.43
N GLN A 36 1.95 5.37 0.16
CA GLN A 36 2.42 4.45 1.19
C GLN A 36 3.79 4.86 1.75
N ALA A 37 4.77 5.20 0.89
CA ALA A 37 6.08 5.67 1.34
C ALA A 37 5.98 6.97 2.16
N ARG A 38 5.05 7.86 1.81
CA ARG A 38 4.75 9.07 2.60
C ARG A 38 4.25 8.72 4.01
N ARG A 39 3.33 7.76 4.12
CA ARG A 39 2.83 7.27 5.42
C ARG A 39 3.95 6.64 6.25
N GLU A 40 4.77 5.79 5.64
CA GLU A 40 5.91 5.16 6.31
C GLU A 40 6.88 6.19 6.88
N TRP A 41 7.16 7.27 6.13
CA TRP A 41 8.00 8.35 6.64
C TRP A 41 7.35 9.09 7.82
N GLN A 42 6.05 9.41 7.73
CA GLN A 42 5.31 10.03 8.82
C GLN A 42 5.23 9.15 10.07
N GLU A 43 5.12 7.84 9.90
CA GLU A 43 5.15 6.86 11.00
C GLU A 43 6.52 6.79 11.65
N ALA A 44 7.60 6.76 10.86
CA ALA A 44 8.97 6.79 11.40
C ALA A 44 9.26 8.05 12.23
N LEU A 45 8.75 9.21 11.78
CA LEU A 45 8.85 10.46 12.54
C LEU A 45 8.10 10.40 13.87
N LYS A 46 6.91 9.78 13.91
CA LYS A 46 6.14 9.59 15.15
C LYS A 46 6.85 8.63 16.10
N GLU A 47 7.37 7.53 15.56
CA GLU A 47 8.07 6.49 16.32
C GLU A 47 9.32 7.02 17.03
N PHE A 48 10.02 7.98 16.44
CA PHE A 48 11.18 8.62 17.07
C PHE A 48 10.87 9.20 18.46
N HIS A 49 9.63 9.65 18.69
CA HIS A 49 9.20 10.17 20.00
C HIS A 49 8.83 9.08 21.01
N LEU A 50 8.75 7.82 20.58
CA LEU A 50 8.31 6.68 21.38
C LEU A 50 9.45 5.70 21.71
N VAL A 51 10.58 5.81 21.02
CA VAL A 51 11.72 4.91 21.20
C VAL A 51 12.58 5.30 22.40
N ASP A 52 13.14 4.30 23.07
CA ASP A 52 14.14 4.49 24.12
C ASP A 52 15.46 5.02 23.55
N ASN A 53 16.30 5.56 24.43
CA ASN A 53 17.60 6.16 24.06
C ASN A 53 18.49 5.20 23.26
N GLU A 54 18.49 3.92 23.63
CA GLU A 54 19.27 2.85 22.97
C GLU A 54 18.86 2.62 21.50
N MET A 55 17.67 3.05 21.11
CA MET A 55 17.09 2.84 19.78
C MET A 55 17.09 4.12 18.92
N VAL A 56 17.65 5.22 19.42
CA VAL A 56 17.67 6.51 18.71
C VAL A 56 18.35 6.41 17.35
N ASP A 57 19.50 5.74 17.27
CA ASP A 57 20.24 5.55 16.01
C ASP A 57 19.41 4.77 14.99
N TYR A 58 18.69 3.74 15.45
CA TYR A 58 17.78 2.97 14.61
C TYR A 58 16.62 3.83 14.11
N ALA A 59 15.99 4.63 14.97
CA ALA A 59 14.90 5.51 14.57
C ALA A 59 15.36 6.58 13.56
N ILE A 60 16.55 7.17 13.74
CA ILE A 60 17.16 8.09 12.78
C ILE A 60 17.40 7.38 11.44
N PHE A 61 17.97 6.18 11.45
CA PHE A 61 18.18 5.39 10.24
C PHE A 61 16.86 5.10 9.51
N LYS A 62 15.81 4.75 10.24
CA LYS A 62 14.47 4.46 9.70
C LYS A 62 13.86 5.68 9.05
N ILE A 63 13.91 6.85 9.71
CA ILE A 63 13.46 8.13 9.14
C ILE A 63 14.19 8.42 7.84
N ASN A 64 15.52 8.37 7.84
CA ASN A 64 16.34 8.70 6.68
C ASN A 64 16.07 7.75 5.51
N THR A 65 15.90 6.46 5.79
CA THR A 65 15.58 5.45 4.76
C THR A 65 14.21 5.70 4.15
N ALA A 66 13.19 5.95 4.97
CA ALA A 66 11.82 6.21 4.51
C ALA A 66 11.73 7.50 3.68
N GLU A 67 12.39 8.57 4.13
CA GLU A 67 12.47 9.83 3.40
C GLU A 67 13.13 9.64 2.02
N ARG A 68 14.30 9.01 1.97
CA ARG A 68 15.02 8.76 0.70
C ARG A 68 14.19 7.95 -0.27
N ARG A 69 13.47 6.93 0.22
CA ARG A 69 12.55 6.13 -0.59
C ARG A 69 11.42 6.99 -1.16
N PHE A 70 10.77 7.80 -0.33
CA PHE A 70 9.70 8.68 -0.75
C PHE A 70 10.18 9.68 -1.82
N MET A 71 11.32 10.33 -1.60
CA MET A 71 11.91 11.28 -2.56
C MET A 71 12.30 10.62 -3.88
N ALA A 72 12.87 9.41 -3.85
CA ALA A 72 13.18 8.67 -5.07
C ALA A 72 11.93 8.35 -5.90
N LEU A 73 10.83 7.95 -5.24
CA LEU A 73 9.56 7.67 -5.91
C LEU A 73 8.90 8.93 -6.49
N LEU A 74 8.98 10.08 -5.81
CA LEU A 74 8.53 11.37 -6.35
C LEU A 74 9.33 11.76 -7.61
N ASN A 75 10.64 11.54 -7.59
CA ASN A 75 11.49 11.79 -8.75
C ASN A 75 11.14 10.86 -9.91
N GLN A 76 10.81 9.59 -9.64
CA GLN A 76 10.31 8.65 -10.63
C GLN A 76 8.98 9.12 -11.23
N ALA A 77 8.00 9.50 -10.40
CA ALA A 77 6.70 10.01 -10.88
C ALA A 77 6.88 11.24 -11.78
N ARG A 78 7.75 12.18 -11.40
CA ARG A 78 8.07 13.36 -12.22
C ARG A 78 8.63 12.97 -13.60
N ARG A 79 9.56 12.01 -13.65
CA ARG A 79 10.14 11.50 -14.91
C ARG A 79 9.12 10.75 -15.77
N SER A 80 8.15 10.09 -15.14
CA SER A 80 7.08 9.35 -15.82
C SER A 80 5.86 10.20 -16.17
N GLY A 81 5.89 11.52 -15.92
CA GLY A 81 4.75 12.41 -16.18
C GLY A 81 3.53 12.15 -15.31
N VAL A 82 3.68 11.41 -14.20
CA VAL A 82 2.60 11.12 -13.27
C VAL A 82 2.33 12.37 -12.42
N THR A 83 1.12 12.91 -12.52
CA THR A 83 0.67 14.08 -11.77
C THR A 83 -0.35 13.69 -10.70
N ALA A 84 -0.38 14.46 -9.61
CA ALA A 84 -1.40 14.29 -8.57
C ALA A 84 -2.75 14.92 -8.97
N TRP A 85 -2.75 15.83 -9.93
CA TRP A 85 -3.92 16.53 -10.44
C TRP A 85 -4.47 15.88 -11.72
N PRO A 86 -5.80 15.89 -11.89
CA PRO A 86 -6.47 15.63 -13.17
C PRO A 86 -5.91 16.49 -14.32
N PRO A 87 -5.86 15.97 -15.56
CA PRO A 87 -5.28 16.68 -16.70
C PRO A 87 -6.07 17.92 -17.14
N ASP A 88 -7.34 18.04 -16.74
CA ASP A 88 -8.24 19.16 -17.03
C ASP A 88 -8.12 20.31 -16.02
N LEU A 89 -7.41 20.11 -14.90
CA LEU A 89 -7.14 21.19 -13.96
C LEU A 89 -5.82 21.89 -14.31
N PRO A 90 -5.79 23.24 -14.34
CA PRO A 90 -4.52 23.96 -14.42
C PRO A 90 -3.69 23.53 -13.22
N GLY A 91 -2.55 22.88 -13.49
CA GLY A 91 -1.62 22.45 -12.46
C GLY A 91 -1.18 23.64 -11.58
N PRO A 92 -0.54 23.38 -10.43
CA PRO A 92 -0.13 24.43 -9.52
C PRO A 92 0.67 25.51 -10.26
N VAL A 93 0.26 26.77 -10.09
CA VAL A 93 0.88 27.93 -10.71
C VAL A 93 2.38 27.91 -10.38
N ARG A 94 3.22 27.79 -11.40
CA ARG A 94 4.67 27.91 -11.22
C ARG A 94 4.95 29.38 -10.89
N SER A 95 5.24 29.69 -9.63
CA SER A 95 5.77 31.01 -9.29
C SER A 95 7.16 31.12 -9.91
N THR A 96 7.27 31.81 -11.04
CA THR A 96 8.54 32.30 -11.54
C THR A 96 8.99 33.41 -10.59
N GLY A 97 9.85 33.06 -9.64
CA GLY A 97 10.63 34.01 -8.84
C GLY A 97 11.91 34.38 -9.55
#